data_AF-A0A660WSC0-F1
#
_entry.id   AF-A0A660WSC0-F1
#
_cell.length_a   1.000
_cell.length_b   1.000
_cell.length_c   1.000
_cell.angle_alpha   90.00
_cell.angle_beta   90.00
_cell.angle_gamma   90.00
#
_symmetry.space_group_name_H-M   'P 1'
#
loop_
_entity.id
_entity.type
_entity.pdbx_description
1 polymer ?
#
loop_
_entity_poly.entity_id
_entity_poly.type
_entity_poly.pdbx_seq_one_letter_code
_entity_poly.pdbx_strand_id
1 'polypeptide(L)' 'MNVFKEIVRDKVSLVSLGILLLLYIGAIFAPFFSPYPYDEEDVEYLWAPPVRIHFFDFKRKIFFRPFVYA' A
#
# COMPACT_ATOMS: atom_id res chain seq x y z
N MET A 1 -28.29 21.05 -10.74
CA MET A 1 -26.82 21.02 -10.84
C MET A 1 -26.39 19.57 -10.69
N ASN A 2 -26.04 18.89 -11.78
CA ASN A 2 -25.64 17.48 -11.73
C ASN A 2 -24.13 17.42 -11.55
N VAL A 3 -23.66 17.38 -10.31
CA VAL A 3 -22.24 17.34 -9.93
C VAL A 3 -21.48 16.24 -10.69
N PHE A 4 -22.09 15.07 -10.89
CA PHE A 4 -21.52 13.98 -11.68
C PHE A 4 -21.18 14.35 -13.13
N LYS A 5 -22.00 15.20 -13.76
CA LYS A 5 -21.73 15.65 -15.15
C LYS A 5 -20.53 16.58 -15.21
N GLU A 6 -20.30 17.37 -14.16
CA GLU A 6 -19.18 18.31 -14.10
C GLU A 6 -17.85 17.59 -13.87
N ILE A 7 -17.83 16.59 -12.96
CA ILE A 7 -16.65 15.77 -12.69
C ILE A 7 -16.17 15.03 -13.94
N VAL A 8 -17.10 14.48 -14.73
CA VAL A 8 -16.76 13.71 -15.96
C VAL A 8 -16.36 14.61 -17.13
N ARG A 9 -16.82 15.87 -17.13
CA ARG A 9 -16.51 16.83 -18.21
C ARG A 9 -15.09 17.39 -18.10
N ASP A 10 -14.59 17.58 -16.89
CA ASP A 10 -13.31 18.20 -16.63
C ASP A 10 -12.19 17.17 -16.44
N LYS A 11 -11.13 17.28 -17.25
CA LYS A 11 -10.01 16.32 -17.23
C LYS A 11 -9.24 16.35 -15.90
N VAL A 12 -9.13 17.50 -15.26
CA VAL A 12 -8.42 17.65 -13.97
C VAL A 12 -9.21 16.96 -12.86
N SER A 13 -10.53 17.09 -12.89
CA SER A 13 -11.46 16.45 -11.94
C SER A 13 -11.41 14.92 -12.07
N LEU A 14 -11.36 14.39 -13.29
CA LEU A 14 -11.18 12.95 -13.53
C LEU A 14 -9.83 12.41 -13.02
N VAL A 15 -8.73 13.15 -13.26
CA VAL A 15 -7.41 12.76 -12.75
C VAL A 15 -7.39 12.77 -11.22
N SER A 16 -7.95 13.82 -10.62
CA SER A 16 -8.05 13.94 -9.15
C SER A 16 -8.87 12.79 -8.55
N LEU A 17 -10.00 12.44 -9.18
CA LEU A 17 -10.80 11.29 -8.78
C LEU A 17 -10.03 9.97 -8.94
N GLY A 18 -9.27 9.82 -10.03
CA GLY A 18 -8.42 8.66 -10.26
C GLY A 18 -7.35 8.47 -9.19
N ILE A 19 -6.64 9.54 -8.82
CA ILE A 19 -5.65 9.54 -7.73
C ILE A 19 -6.33 9.18 -6.42
N LEU A 20 -7.49 9.79 -6.11
CA LEU A 20 -8.23 9.51 -4.89
C LEU A 20 -8.63 8.03 -4.81
N LEU A 21 -9.17 7.47 -5.89
CA LEU A 21 -9.51 6.05 -5.98
C LEU A 21 -8.28 5.16 -5.78
N LEU A 22 -7.15 5.51 -6.40
CA LEU A 22 -5.89 4.77 -6.25
C LEU A 22 -5.43 4.74 -4.78
N LEU A 23 -5.52 5.86 -4.07
CA LEU A 23 -5.17 5.95 -2.65
C LEU A 23 -6.10 5.09 -1.78
N TYR A 24 -7.41 5.15 -2.02
CA TYR A 24 -8.38 4.33 -1.27
C TYR A 24 -8.22 2.84 -1.53
N ILE A 25 -7.96 2.45 -2.78
CA ILE A 25 -7.65 1.06 -3.13
C ILE A 25 -6.37 0.64 -2.41
N GLY A 26 -5.32 1.47 -2.45
CA GLY A 26 -4.08 1.24 -1.70
C GLY A 26 -4.31 1.03 -0.21
N ALA A 27 -5.19 1.82 0.41
CA ALA A 27 -5.55 1.70 1.83
C ALA A 27 -6.35 0.42 2.14
N ILE A 28 -7.34 0.06 1.31
CA ILE A 28 -8.12 -1.18 1.47
C ILE A 28 -7.21 -2.41 1.38
N PHE A 29 -6.25 -2.37 0.47
CA PHE A 29 -5.25 -3.42 0.29
C PHE A 29 -3.94 -3.16 1.07
N ALA A 30 -3.95 -2.26 2.06
CA ALA A 30 -2.76 -1.95 2.87
C ALA A 30 -2.18 -3.19 3.57
N PRO A 31 -2.98 -4.12 4.13
CA PRO A 31 -2.44 -5.35 4.71
C PRO A 31 -1.74 -6.25 3.71
N PHE A 32 -1.96 -6.06 2.40
CA PHE A 32 -1.28 -6.78 1.34
C PHE A 32 0.04 -6.09 0.93
N PHE A 33 0.11 -4.76 0.97
CA PHE A 33 1.32 -4.02 0.57
C PHE A 33 2.32 -3.81 1.71
N SER A 34 1.86 -3.71 2.95
CA SER A 34 2.71 -3.46 4.11
C SER A 34 3.23 -4.77 4.71
N PRO A 35 4.54 -4.90 4.99
CA PRO A 35 5.09 -6.08 5.66
C PRO A 35 4.78 -6.10 7.17
N TYR A 36 4.44 -4.95 7.76
CA TYR A 36 4.06 -4.76 9.16
C TYR A 36 2.67 -4.12 9.27
N PRO A 37 1.90 -4.42 10.32
CA PRO A 37 0.65 -3.74 10.60
C PRO A 37 0.92 -2.29 11.07
N TYR A 38 -0.12 -1.44 11.03
CA TYR A 38 0.03 -0.01 11.33
C TYR A 38 -0.08 0.31 12.82
N ASP A 39 -0.57 -0.64 13.61
CA ASP A 39 -0.87 -0.56 15.02
C ASP A 39 0.11 -1.35 15.90
N GLU A 40 1.13 -1.97 15.31
CA GLU A 40 2.22 -2.62 16.04
C GLU A 40 3.54 -1.89 15.78
N GLU A 41 4.28 -1.67 16.86
CA GLU A 41 5.65 -1.16 16.81
C GLU A 41 6.59 -2.23 17.38
N ASP A 42 7.62 -2.58 16.61
CA ASP A 42 8.57 -3.61 17.01
C ASP A 42 9.78 -2.99 17.71
N VAL A 43 9.71 -2.89 19.05
CA VAL A 43 10.69 -2.16 19.88
C VAL A 43 12.11 -2.73 19.80
N GLU A 44 12.24 -4.02 19.49
CA GLU A 44 13.54 -4.69 19.33
C GLU A 44 14.31 -4.20 18.08
N TYR A 45 13.58 -3.72 17.07
CA TYR A 45 14.14 -3.30 15.78
C TYR A 45 14.17 -1.79 15.58
N LEU A 46 13.96 -0.99 16.64
CA LEU A 46 14.02 0.48 16.58
C LEU A 46 15.31 1.03 15.96
N TRP A 47 16.42 0.31 16.15
CA TRP A 47 17.75 0.68 15.67
C TRP A 47 18.24 -0.23 14.53
N ALA A 48 17.37 -1.05 13.96
CA ALA A 48 17.72 -1.96 12.89
C ALA A 48 18.08 -1.18 11.62
N PRO A 49 19.07 -1.64 10.83
CA PRO A 49 19.35 -1.05 9.53
C PRO A 49 18.16 -1.30 8.58
N PRO A 50 18.00 -0.49 7.51
CA PRO A 50 16.96 -0.72 6.51
C PRO A 50 17.04 -2.13 5.92
N VAL A 51 15.97 -2.91 6.07
CA VAL A 51 15.91 -4.29 5.57
C VAL A 51 15.23 -4.34 4.22
N ARG A 52 15.71 -5.22 3.33
CA ARG A 52 15.10 -5.42 2.02
C ARG A 52 13.75 -6.14 2.16
N ILE A 53 12.84 -5.80 1.26
CA ILE A 53 11.56 -6.50 1.09
C ILE A 53 11.78 -7.78 0.30
N HIS A 54 11.23 -8.89 0.78
CA HIS A 54 11.32 -10.20 0.15
C HIS A 54 9.92 -10.73 -0.22
N PHE A 55 9.87 -11.52 -1.29
CA PHE A 55 8.70 -12.29 -1.73
C PHE A 55 8.99 -13.80 -1.78
N PHE A 56 10.26 -14.18 -1.56
CA PHE A 56 10.73 -15.56 -1.59
C PHE A 56 11.53 -15.83 -0.30
N ASP A 57 11.21 -16.94 0.35
CA ASP A 57 11.94 -17.41 1.52
C ASP A 57 13.17 -18.25 1.11
N PHE A 58 14.08 -18.50 2.04
CA PHE A 58 15.29 -19.32 1.87
C PHE A 58 14.98 -20.72 1.31
N LYS A 59 13.80 -21.27 1.61
CA LYS A 59 13.31 -22.56 1.07
C LYS A 59 12.66 -22.43 -0.32
N ARG A 60 12.78 -21.28 -0.99
CA ARG A 60 12.13 -20.92 -2.27
C ARG A 60 10.61 -20.98 -2.24
N LYS A 61 10.00 -20.86 -1.06
CA LYS A 61 8.55 -20.71 -0.94
C LYS A 61 8.16 -19.29 -1.33
N ILE A 62 7.15 -19.16 -2.17
CA ILE A 62 6.62 -17.88 -2.64
C ILE A 62 5.61 -17.36 -1.63
N PHE A 63 5.79 -16.11 -1.21
CA PHE A 63 4.84 -15.36 -0.42
C PHE A 63 4.25 -14.26 -1.29
N PHE A 64 2.92 -14.24 -1.39
CA PHE A 64 2.21 -13.21 -2.16
C PHE A 64 2.23 -11.84 -1.47
N ARG A 65 2.64 -11.80 -0.21
CA ARG A 65 2.76 -10.59 0.59
C ARG A 65 4.23 -10.27 0.81
N PRO A 66 4.65 -9.00 0.69
CA PRO A 66 5.99 -8.59 1.05
C PRO A 66 6.25 -8.90 2.53
N PHE A 67 7.45 -9.38 2.83
CA PHE A 67 7.88 -9.62 4.20
C PHE A 67 9.34 -9.21 4.38
N VAL A 68 9.72 -9.07 5.65
CA VAL A 68 11.07 -8.76 6.10
C VAL A 68 11.52 -9.91 7.00
N TYR A 69 12.81 -10.24 6.98
CA TYR A 69 13.36 -11.20 7.93
C TYR A 69 13.56 -10.48 9.27
N ALA A 70 12.92 -11.00 10.31
CA ALA A 70 13.19 -10.65 11.70
C ALA A 70 14.56 -11.23 12.12
#